data_AF-A0A1E3PT91-F1
#
_entry.id   AF-A0A1E3PT91-F1
#
_cell.length_a   1.000
_cell.length_b   1.000
_cell.length_c   1.000
_cell.angle_alpha   90.00
_cell.angle_beta   90.00
_cell.angle_gamma   90.00
#
_symmetry.space_group_name_H-M   'P 1'
#
loop_
_entity.id
_entity.type
_entity.pdbx_description
1 polymer ?
#
loop_
_entity_poly.entity_id
_entity_poly.type
_entity_poly.pdbx_seq_one_letter_code
_entity_poly.pdbx_strand_id
1 'polypeptide(L)'
;MGLVAVLVHAGREYRGHGFMNGFGWVLLLLTGVQISLGMMMKISKWRQRKLSSKAYDSSETKSWIMSLIGRVHVLISCLIPVLSWVEMGFGFITLFGFCHEDHLGQCLAHGIMGSAFIFYGLVLVIMLLAADQWLLRSGKSQEFYDSVTITAWGIVNSFTEHRWGSNWSHGDYQHTSMGLIWWGAGMVGIFLSKNWLGDGGYRRNHIPALVLIFTGWSMSQHAQHLPISTKVHGFFGIALMAVGVVRIIEISFILKDQPHDSQEYGRGIRSWQYLPPFLLVESGILFIGATEEQLQLLNDIGIDHGSYILTLSTAAFLIYLDFLFLVTLHRRLRDKRNAVLSGSSGTASGRYANRDDDVDVTNGSSRSQHESDIELTGLLSDDE
;
A
#
# COMPACT_ATOMS: atom_id res chain seq x y z
N MET A 1 22.06 5.13 2.98
CA MET A 1 22.90 3.96 3.36
C MET A 1 23.70 3.42 2.17
N GLY A 2 23.12 3.23 0.98
CA GLY A 2 23.84 2.73 -0.20
C GLY A 2 25.09 3.53 -0.62
N LEU A 3 25.04 4.86 -0.61
CA LEU A 3 26.19 5.71 -1.02
C LEU A 3 27.41 5.53 -0.13
N VAL A 4 27.21 5.35 1.18
CA VAL A 4 28.30 5.17 2.15
C VAL A 4 28.92 3.79 1.98
N ALA A 5 28.12 2.75 1.74
CA ALA A 5 28.64 1.40 1.45
C ALA A 5 29.48 1.37 0.15
N VAL A 6 29.05 2.08 -0.90
CA VAL A 6 29.78 2.19 -2.17
C VAL A 6 31.09 2.97 -2.01
N LEU A 7 31.09 4.07 -1.25
CA LEU A 7 32.28 4.90 -1.01
C LEU A 7 33.28 4.24 -0.05
N VAL A 8 32.81 3.48 0.95
CA VAL A 8 33.65 2.79 1.94
C VAL A 8 34.34 1.55 1.35
N HIS A 9 33.77 0.92 0.30
CA HIS A 9 34.38 -0.23 -0.36
C HIS A 9 35.39 0.10 -1.47
N ALA A 10 35.81 1.37 -1.61
CA ALA A 10 36.93 1.79 -2.45
C ALA A 10 36.98 1.11 -3.84
N GLY A 11 35.83 0.98 -4.50
CA GLY A 11 35.77 0.42 -5.85
C GLY A 11 36.47 -0.94 -5.97
N ARG A 12 36.03 -1.97 -5.23
CA ARG A 12 36.04 -3.31 -5.85
C ARG A 12 35.10 -3.23 -7.03
N GLU A 13 35.63 -2.78 -8.16
CA GLU A 13 34.95 -2.77 -9.45
C GLU A 13 34.49 -4.20 -9.70
N TYR A 14 33.21 -4.47 -9.47
CA TYR A 14 32.55 -5.53 -10.20
C TYR A 14 32.77 -5.19 -11.67
N ARG A 15 33.49 -6.05 -12.39
CA ARG A 15 33.86 -5.86 -13.79
C ARG A 15 32.58 -5.73 -14.63
N GLY A 16 32.15 -4.50 -14.81
CA GLY A 16 30.99 -4.11 -15.60
C GLY A 16 30.77 -2.62 -15.38
N HIS A 17 30.82 -1.83 -16.45
CA HIS A 17 30.50 -0.41 -16.43
C HIS A 17 29.04 -0.24 -15.96
N GLY A 18 28.86 -0.13 -14.64
CA GLY A 18 27.62 -0.49 -13.96
C GLY A 18 26.54 0.58 -14.08
N PHE A 19 25.42 0.19 -14.68
CA PHE A 19 24.15 0.92 -14.74
C PHE A 19 23.76 1.62 -13.42
N MET A 20 24.11 1.02 -12.28
CA MET A 20 23.81 1.51 -10.93
C MET A 20 24.57 2.78 -10.52
N ASN A 21 25.84 2.91 -10.91
CA ASN A 21 26.62 4.11 -10.58
C ASN A 21 25.96 5.35 -11.21
N GLY A 22 25.36 5.22 -12.40
CA GLY A 22 24.59 6.29 -13.03
C GLY A 22 23.25 6.55 -12.34
N PHE A 23 22.53 5.48 -11.98
CA PHE A 23 21.16 5.58 -11.45
C PHE A 23 21.11 6.18 -10.02
N GLY A 24 22.09 5.85 -9.17
CA GLY A 24 22.23 6.48 -7.85
C GLY A 24 22.40 8.01 -7.91
N TRP A 25 23.18 8.52 -8.88
CA TRP A 25 23.31 9.96 -9.11
C TRP A 25 22.01 10.61 -9.58
N VAL A 26 21.23 9.92 -10.42
CA VAL A 26 19.92 10.40 -10.87
C VAL A 26 18.98 10.59 -9.67
N LEU A 27 18.90 9.62 -8.75
CA LEU A 27 18.07 9.74 -7.55
C LEU A 27 18.50 10.89 -6.63
N LEU A 28 19.81 11.09 -6.44
CA LEU A 28 20.34 12.21 -5.67
C LEU A 28 19.97 13.56 -6.31
N LEU A 29 20.14 13.68 -7.63
CA LEU A 29 19.78 14.88 -8.37
C LEU A 29 18.27 15.17 -8.30
N LEU A 30 17.44 14.16 -8.53
CA LEU A 30 15.97 14.29 -8.43
C LEU A 30 15.54 14.72 -7.02
N THR A 31 16.16 14.15 -5.98
CA THR A 31 15.90 14.54 -4.59
C THR A 31 16.36 15.98 -4.32
N GLY A 32 17.53 16.37 -4.80
CA GLY A 32 18.05 17.73 -4.70
C GLY A 32 17.14 18.75 -5.40
N VAL A 33 16.66 18.44 -6.61
CA VAL A 33 15.67 19.24 -7.33
C VAL A 33 14.37 19.33 -6.54
N GLN A 34 13.89 18.21 -6.00
CA GLN A 34 12.64 18.16 -5.24
C GLN A 34 12.67 19.07 -4.00
N ILE A 35 13.78 19.01 -3.23
CA ILE A 35 14.00 19.88 -2.07
C ILE A 35 14.07 21.35 -2.52
N SER A 36 14.81 21.64 -3.59
CA SER A 36 14.99 22.99 -4.11
C SER A 36 13.66 23.62 -4.57
N LEU A 37 12.85 22.88 -5.33
CA LEU A 37 11.52 23.32 -5.76
C LEU A 37 10.59 23.55 -4.56
N GLY A 38 10.62 22.65 -3.58
CA GLY A 38 9.85 22.77 -2.34
C GLY A 38 10.21 24.02 -1.53
N MET A 39 11.51 24.28 -1.36
CA MET A 39 12.02 25.49 -0.69
C MET A 39 11.62 26.76 -1.45
N MET A 40 11.80 26.77 -2.78
CA MET A 40 11.46 27.92 -3.63
C MET A 40 9.98 28.30 -3.50
N MET A 41 9.07 27.32 -3.56
CA MET A 41 7.64 27.56 -3.38
C MET A 41 7.31 28.09 -1.97
N LYS A 42 7.96 27.55 -0.93
CA LYS A 42 7.75 27.98 0.46
C LYS A 42 8.23 29.42 0.69
N ILE A 43 9.41 29.77 0.16
CA ILE A 43 9.96 31.13 0.20
C ILE A 43 9.08 32.10 -0.58
N SER A 44 8.61 31.72 -1.77
CA SER A 44 7.70 32.55 -2.58
C SER A 44 6.42 32.87 -1.81
N LYS A 45 5.77 31.87 -1.18
CA LYS A 45 4.57 32.07 -0.35
C LYS A 45 4.85 32.90 0.89
N TRP A 46 5.96 32.68 1.57
CA TRP A 46 6.37 33.48 2.74
C TRP A 46 6.59 34.95 2.35
N ARG A 47 7.29 35.20 1.24
CA ARG A 47 7.55 36.53 0.69
C ARG A 47 6.23 37.23 0.34
N GLN A 48 5.30 36.53 -0.30
CA GLN A 48 3.97 37.06 -0.62
C GLN A 48 3.18 37.45 0.63
N ARG A 49 3.22 36.63 1.69
CA ARG A 49 2.55 36.96 2.97
C ARG A 49 3.18 38.16 3.68
N LYS A 50 4.51 38.28 3.64
CA LYS A 50 5.24 39.36 4.33
C LYS A 50 5.19 40.70 3.58
N LEU A 51 5.22 40.68 2.24
CA LEU A 51 5.10 41.88 1.40
C LEU A 51 3.65 42.25 1.08
N SER A 52 2.66 41.63 1.73
CA SER A 52 1.25 42.01 1.69
C SER A 52 0.97 43.32 2.45
N SER A 53 1.75 44.36 2.16
CA SER A 53 1.43 45.77 2.42
C SER A 53 1.70 46.55 1.14
N LYS A 54 0.72 46.59 0.24
CA LYS A 54 0.63 47.36 -1.02
C LYS A 54 1.79 47.16 -2.04
N ALA A 55 1.40 46.86 -3.29
CA ALA A 55 2.28 46.76 -4.47
C ALA A 55 3.05 45.45 -4.65
N TYR A 56 2.36 44.31 -4.68
CA TYR A 56 2.86 43.13 -5.40
C TYR A 56 2.03 42.92 -6.67
N ASP A 57 2.54 43.48 -7.76
CA ASP A 57 1.98 43.43 -9.11
C ASP A 57 1.74 41.98 -9.57
N SER A 58 0.48 41.72 -9.89
CA SER A 58 -0.05 40.44 -10.35
C SER A 58 0.19 40.26 -11.83
N SER A 59 1.44 40.00 -12.22
CA SER A 59 1.70 39.52 -13.58
C SER A 59 1.17 38.09 -13.72
N GLU A 60 0.23 37.88 -14.65
CA GLU A 60 -0.30 36.58 -15.07
C GLU A 60 0.82 35.57 -15.32
N THR A 61 1.96 36.05 -15.83
CA THR A 61 3.18 35.30 -16.09
C THR A 61 3.73 34.60 -14.85
N LYS A 62 3.62 35.21 -13.67
CA LYS A 62 4.13 34.62 -12.43
C LYS A 62 3.22 33.50 -11.89
N SER A 63 1.93 33.54 -12.21
CA SER A 63 0.94 32.56 -11.75
C SER A 63 1.09 31.21 -12.46
N TRP A 64 1.25 31.21 -13.79
CA TRP A 64 1.41 29.96 -14.55
C TRP A 64 2.73 29.25 -14.24
N ILE A 65 3.83 29.99 -14.06
CA ILE A 65 5.14 29.43 -13.69
C ILE A 65 5.05 28.69 -12.35
N MET A 66 4.40 29.28 -11.34
CA MET A 66 4.23 28.65 -10.04
C MET A 66 3.32 27.41 -10.09
N SER A 67 2.30 27.43 -10.96
CA SER A 67 1.44 26.26 -11.23
C SER A 67 2.23 25.12 -11.88
N LEU A 68 3.06 25.43 -12.88
CA LEU A 68 3.92 24.45 -13.54
C LEU A 68 4.93 23.84 -12.57
N ILE A 69 5.61 24.67 -11.77
CA ILE A 69 6.53 24.21 -10.71
C ILE A 69 5.81 23.28 -9.74
N GLY A 70 4.59 23.62 -9.33
CA GLY A 70 3.78 22.77 -8.46
C GLY A 70 3.48 21.40 -9.08
N ARG A 71 3.12 21.34 -10.37
CA ARG A 71 2.88 20.08 -11.08
C ARG A 71 4.14 19.23 -11.20
N VAL A 72 5.27 19.85 -11.56
CA VAL A 72 6.58 19.18 -11.64
C VAL A 72 7.01 18.64 -10.27
N HIS A 73 6.83 19.42 -9.20
CA HIS A 73 7.12 18.99 -7.83
C HIS A 73 6.31 17.76 -7.42
N VAL A 74 5.02 17.71 -7.78
CA VAL A 74 4.17 16.53 -7.52
C VAL A 74 4.64 15.33 -8.35
N LEU A 75 4.91 15.53 -9.65
CA LEU A 75 5.38 14.46 -10.52
C LEU A 75 6.69 13.84 -10.01
N ILE A 76 7.69 14.67 -9.68
CA ILE A 76 8.97 14.19 -9.14
C ILE A 76 8.76 13.47 -7.80
N SER A 77 7.90 13.97 -6.89
CA SER A 77 7.62 13.24 -5.64
C SER A 77 6.98 11.87 -5.86
N CYS A 78 6.20 11.69 -6.93
CA CYS A 78 5.61 10.38 -7.25
C CYS A 78 6.64 9.44 -7.88
N LEU A 79 7.59 9.97 -8.68
CA LEU A 79 8.61 9.17 -9.33
C LEU A 79 9.71 8.69 -8.37
N ILE A 80 10.12 9.51 -7.40
CA ILE A 80 11.23 9.19 -6.48
C ILE A 80 11.02 7.84 -5.77
N PRO A 81 9.86 7.52 -5.14
CA PRO A 81 9.66 6.23 -4.49
C PRO A 81 9.76 5.05 -5.46
N VAL A 82 9.22 5.17 -6.67
CA VAL A 82 9.24 4.11 -7.69
C VAL A 82 10.68 3.86 -8.16
N LEU A 83 11.42 4.92 -8.49
CA LEU A 83 12.82 4.80 -8.90
C LEU A 83 13.68 4.27 -7.75
N SER A 84 13.41 4.69 -6.51
CA SER A 84 14.11 4.16 -5.32
C SER A 84 13.86 2.68 -5.12
N TRP A 85 12.63 2.20 -5.34
CA TRP A 85 12.29 0.78 -5.30
C TRP A 85 13.07 -0.04 -6.33
N VAL A 86 13.08 0.44 -7.59
CA VAL A 86 13.81 -0.19 -8.68
C VAL A 86 15.32 -0.23 -8.40
N GLU A 87 15.89 0.87 -7.90
CA GLU A 87 17.32 0.93 -7.54
C GLU A 87 17.68 -0.02 -6.40
N MET A 88 16.82 -0.16 -5.39
CA MET A 88 17.06 -1.15 -4.33
C MET A 88 17.08 -2.58 -4.88
N GLY A 89 16.19 -2.88 -5.83
CA GLY A 89 16.16 -4.17 -6.54
C GLY A 89 17.45 -4.43 -7.32
N PHE A 90 17.88 -3.48 -8.16
CA PHE A 90 19.17 -3.58 -8.85
C PHE A 90 20.34 -3.66 -7.86
N GLY A 91 20.26 -2.91 -6.76
CA GLY A 91 21.11 -2.96 -5.56
C GLY A 91 21.41 -4.38 -5.14
N PHE A 92 20.34 -5.12 -4.90
CA PHE A 92 20.38 -6.51 -4.47
C PHE A 92 20.95 -7.43 -5.55
N ILE A 93 20.46 -7.30 -6.79
CA ILE A 93 20.90 -8.13 -7.93
C ILE A 93 22.41 -8.04 -8.13
N THR A 94 22.98 -6.83 -8.14
CA THR A 94 24.42 -6.64 -8.35
C THR A 94 25.26 -7.00 -7.13
N LEU A 95 24.73 -6.87 -5.91
CA LEU A 95 25.47 -7.28 -4.70
C LEU A 95 25.77 -8.79 -4.71
N PHE A 96 24.82 -9.61 -5.17
CA PHE A 96 24.94 -11.06 -5.17
C PHE A 96 25.31 -11.64 -6.55
N GLY A 97 25.21 -10.86 -7.62
CA GLY A 97 25.49 -11.31 -8.98
C GLY A 97 24.41 -12.22 -9.57
N PHE A 98 23.17 -12.13 -9.08
CA PHE A 98 22.03 -12.92 -9.57
C PHE A 98 21.46 -12.35 -10.88
N CYS A 99 20.53 -13.08 -11.49
CA CYS A 99 19.68 -12.69 -12.61
C CYS A 99 20.42 -12.51 -13.93
N HIS A 100 21.40 -13.37 -14.19
CA HIS A 100 22.15 -13.41 -15.44
C HIS A 100 21.75 -14.60 -16.31
N GLU A 101 21.99 -14.49 -17.62
CA GLU A 101 21.79 -15.57 -18.60
C GLU A 101 20.37 -16.19 -18.51
N ASP A 102 20.28 -17.52 -18.38
CA ASP A 102 19.05 -18.29 -18.42
C ASP A 102 18.11 -18.02 -17.22
N HIS A 103 18.62 -17.44 -16.12
CA HIS A 103 17.83 -17.12 -14.93
C HIS A 103 17.16 -15.73 -15.00
N LEU A 104 17.50 -14.90 -15.99
CA LEU A 104 16.99 -13.52 -16.11
C LEU A 104 15.45 -13.48 -16.17
N GLY A 105 14.83 -14.37 -16.95
CA GLY A 105 13.37 -14.40 -17.10
C GLY A 105 12.65 -14.72 -15.79
N GLN A 106 13.15 -15.72 -15.05
CA GLN A 106 12.61 -16.14 -13.76
C GLN A 106 12.74 -15.04 -12.71
N CYS A 107 13.93 -14.43 -12.63
CA CYS A 107 14.19 -13.32 -11.72
C CYS A 107 13.32 -12.09 -12.04
N LEU A 108 13.18 -11.73 -13.32
CA LEU A 108 12.33 -10.62 -13.74
C LEU A 108 10.86 -10.88 -13.36
N ALA A 109 10.37 -12.10 -13.56
CA ALA A 109 9.02 -12.51 -13.20
C ALA A 109 8.79 -12.37 -11.67
N HIS A 110 9.72 -12.85 -10.85
CA HIS A 110 9.65 -12.74 -9.38
C HIS A 110 9.72 -11.28 -8.91
N GLY A 111 10.63 -10.49 -9.48
CA GLY A 111 10.78 -9.08 -9.19
C GLY A 111 9.53 -8.26 -9.53
N ILE A 112 8.98 -8.42 -10.75
CA ILE A 112 7.80 -7.65 -11.21
C ILE A 112 6.55 -8.06 -10.43
N MET A 113 6.24 -9.36 -10.38
CA MET A 113 5.00 -9.82 -9.72
C MET A 113 5.03 -9.60 -8.21
N GLY A 114 6.17 -9.86 -7.56
CA GLY A 114 6.32 -9.60 -6.14
C GLY A 114 6.23 -8.11 -5.81
N SER A 115 6.84 -7.25 -6.64
CA SER A 115 6.67 -5.79 -6.51
C SER A 115 5.22 -5.35 -6.72
N ALA A 116 4.47 -6.00 -7.61
CA ALA A 116 3.06 -5.70 -7.83
C ALA A 116 2.21 -6.01 -6.59
N PHE A 117 2.47 -7.11 -5.88
CA PHE A 117 1.79 -7.41 -4.61
C PHE A 117 2.13 -6.38 -3.52
N ILE A 118 3.39 -5.98 -3.40
CA ILE A 118 3.82 -4.93 -2.44
C ILE A 118 3.15 -3.59 -2.77
N PHE A 119 3.15 -3.22 -4.05
CA PHE A 119 2.49 -2.00 -4.53
C PHE A 119 0.98 -2.04 -4.26
N TYR A 120 0.34 -3.20 -4.47
CA TYR A 120 -1.08 -3.37 -4.14
C TYR A 120 -1.32 -3.19 -2.64
N GLY A 121 -0.46 -3.75 -1.78
CA GLY A 121 -0.46 -3.49 -0.34
C GLY A 121 -0.36 -2.00 0.00
N LEU A 122 0.55 -1.25 -0.65
CA LEU A 122 0.67 0.20 -0.51
C LEU A 122 -0.62 0.93 -0.91
N VAL A 123 -1.21 0.57 -2.06
CA VAL A 123 -2.48 1.17 -2.53
C VAL A 123 -3.59 0.93 -1.51
N LEU A 124 -3.68 -0.27 -0.93
CA LEU A 124 -4.65 -0.57 0.13
C LEU A 124 -4.41 0.25 1.40
N VAL A 125 -3.16 0.47 1.81
CA VAL A 125 -2.82 1.36 2.93
C VAL A 125 -3.26 2.81 2.65
N ILE A 126 -3.00 3.30 1.43
CA ILE A 126 -3.42 4.65 1.00
C ILE A 126 -4.95 4.75 1.01
N MET A 127 -5.65 3.73 0.50
CA MET A 127 -7.11 3.68 0.51
C MET A 127 -7.67 3.72 1.93
N LEU A 128 -7.07 2.95 2.83
CA LEU A 128 -7.47 2.85 4.23
C LEU A 128 -7.24 4.15 5.02
N LEU A 129 -6.08 4.80 4.82
CA LEU A 129 -5.66 5.92 5.66
C LEU A 129 -5.84 7.30 5.04
N ALA A 130 -5.88 7.43 3.72
CA ALA A 130 -5.77 8.74 3.05
C ALA A 130 -6.76 9.00 1.91
N ALA A 131 -7.47 7.99 1.40
CA ALA A 131 -8.34 8.13 0.22
C ALA A 131 -9.84 8.31 0.52
N ASP A 132 -10.20 8.58 1.77
CA ASP A 132 -11.57 8.82 2.25
C ASP A 132 -12.43 9.67 1.30
N GLN A 133 -11.97 10.88 0.99
CA GLN A 133 -12.71 11.83 0.14
C GLN A 133 -12.70 11.42 -1.33
N TRP A 134 -11.65 10.75 -1.79
CA TRP A 134 -11.54 10.32 -3.17
C TRP A 134 -12.52 9.18 -3.45
N LEU A 135 -12.61 8.20 -2.54
CA LEU A 135 -13.51 7.08 -2.67
C LEU A 135 -14.98 7.55 -2.71
N LEU A 136 -15.36 8.47 -1.81
CA LEU A 136 -16.69 9.09 -1.80
C LEU A 136 -17.02 9.80 -3.12
N ARG A 137 -16.08 10.56 -3.70
CA ARG A 137 -16.29 11.24 -4.99
C ARG A 137 -16.36 10.29 -6.17
N SER A 138 -15.64 9.16 -6.10
CA SER A 138 -15.62 8.18 -7.19
C SER A 138 -16.96 7.47 -7.37
N GLY A 139 -17.70 7.30 -6.28
CA GLY A 139 -18.94 6.52 -6.25
C GLY A 139 -18.75 5.04 -6.57
N LYS A 140 -17.51 4.53 -6.61
CA LYS A 140 -17.17 3.15 -6.96
C LYS A 140 -16.64 2.41 -5.73
N SER A 141 -16.96 1.11 -5.64
CA SER A 141 -16.39 0.25 -4.61
C SER A 141 -14.91 -0.01 -4.88
N GLN A 142 -14.16 -0.30 -3.83
CA GLN A 142 -12.75 -0.69 -3.97
C GLN A 142 -12.59 -1.92 -4.88
N GLU A 143 -13.48 -2.89 -4.71
CA GLU A 143 -13.53 -4.16 -5.40
C GLU A 143 -13.79 -3.99 -6.90
N PHE A 144 -14.47 -2.90 -7.30
CA PHE A 144 -14.59 -2.55 -8.72
C PHE A 144 -13.21 -2.27 -9.31
N TYR A 145 -12.40 -1.46 -8.65
CA TYR A 145 -11.04 -1.14 -9.12
C TYR A 145 -10.14 -2.37 -9.10
N ASP A 146 -10.22 -3.17 -8.04
CA ASP A 146 -9.46 -4.43 -7.96
C ASP A 146 -9.86 -5.37 -9.11
N SER A 147 -11.15 -5.49 -9.40
CA SER A 147 -11.67 -6.34 -10.48
C SER A 147 -11.25 -5.84 -11.87
N VAL A 148 -11.20 -4.52 -12.10
CA VAL A 148 -10.69 -3.94 -13.36
C VAL A 148 -9.21 -4.27 -13.54
N THR A 149 -8.40 -4.11 -12.49
CA THR A 149 -6.96 -4.42 -12.53
C THR A 149 -6.73 -5.90 -12.78
N ILE A 150 -7.43 -6.78 -12.05
CA ILE A 150 -7.35 -8.23 -12.21
C ILE A 150 -7.77 -8.64 -13.63
N THR A 151 -8.81 -7.99 -14.19
CA THR A 151 -9.23 -8.25 -15.58
C THR A 151 -8.16 -7.87 -16.58
N ALA A 152 -7.65 -6.64 -16.50
CA ALA A 152 -6.64 -6.15 -17.43
C ALA A 152 -5.35 -6.98 -17.37
N TRP A 153 -4.87 -7.27 -16.16
CA TRP A 153 -3.68 -8.09 -15.97
C TRP A 153 -3.89 -9.54 -16.42
N GLY A 154 -5.04 -10.14 -16.10
CA GLY A 154 -5.37 -11.49 -16.54
C GLY A 154 -5.42 -11.63 -18.06
N ILE A 155 -5.92 -10.62 -18.78
CA ILE A 155 -5.88 -10.59 -20.26
C ILE A 155 -4.43 -10.57 -20.74
N VAL A 156 -3.62 -9.63 -20.25
CA VAL A 156 -2.20 -9.54 -20.64
C VAL A 156 -1.51 -10.88 -20.39
N ASN A 157 -1.57 -11.41 -19.17
CA ASN A 157 -0.95 -12.67 -18.79
C ASN A 157 -1.40 -13.84 -19.67
N SER A 158 -2.70 -13.96 -19.95
CA SER A 158 -3.23 -15.07 -20.78
C SER A 158 -2.67 -15.09 -22.20
N PHE A 159 -2.41 -13.92 -22.77
CA PHE A 159 -2.03 -13.79 -24.19
C PHE A 159 -0.54 -13.51 -24.41
N THR A 160 0.22 -13.18 -23.36
CA THR A 160 1.66 -12.91 -23.47
C THR A 160 2.57 -13.98 -22.88
N GLU A 161 2.03 -14.88 -22.03
CA GLU A 161 2.85 -15.88 -21.34
C GLU A 161 3.42 -16.93 -22.30
N HIS A 162 2.56 -17.53 -23.14
CA HIS A 162 3.03 -18.48 -24.14
C HIS A 162 3.58 -17.77 -25.37
N ARG A 163 4.77 -18.19 -25.81
CA ARG A 163 5.37 -17.75 -27.06
C ARG A 163 4.66 -18.41 -28.23
N TRP A 164 3.70 -17.70 -28.82
CA TRP A 164 2.96 -18.16 -29.99
C TRP A 164 3.87 -18.67 -31.10
N GLY A 165 3.62 -19.91 -31.54
CA GLY A 165 4.42 -20.60 -32.55
C GLY A 165 5.48 -21.56 -31.99
N SER A 166 5.61 -21.66 -30.66
CA SER A 166 6.43 -22.68 -29.98
C SER A 166 5.56 -23.79 -29.36
N ASN A 167 6.18 -24.89 -28.94
CA ASN A 167 5.46 -25.97 -28.24
C ASN A 167 5.14 -25.54 -26.81
N TRP A 168 3.97 -25.96 -26.31
CA TRP A 168 3.56 -25.68 -24.94
C TRP A 168 4.44 -26.43 -23.93
N SER A 169 4.98 -25.68 -22.97
CA SER A 169 5.64 -26.25 -21.79
C SER A 169 4.66 -26.47 -20.63
N HIS A 170 5.06 -27.25 -19.62
CA HIS A 170 4.24 -27.40 -18.40
C HIS A 170 4.05 -26.06 -17.67
N GLY A 171 5.11 -25.23 -17.63
CA GLY A 171 5.05 -23.89 -17.05
C GLY A 171 4.08 -22.98 -17.81
N ASP A 172 4.05 -23.06 -19.14
CA ASP A 172 3.15 -22.26 -19.98
C ASP A 172 1.68 -22.52 -19.60
N TYR A 173 1.31 -23.78 -19.37
CA TYR A 173 -0.04 -24.14 -18.93
C TYR A 173 -0.34 -23.61 -17.53
N GLN A 174 0.59 -23.76 -16.58
CA GLN A 174 0.40 -23.27 -15.20
C GLN A 174 0.21 -21.76 -15.16
N HIS A 175 1.05 -20.99 -15.85
CA HIS A 175 0.98 -19.54 -15.82
C HIS A 175 -0.16 -18.98 -16.69
N THR A 176 -0.41 -19.55 -17.87
CA THR A 176 -1.52 -19.11 -18.72
C THR A 176 -2.88 -19.37 -18.07
N SER A 177 -3.06 -20.53 -17.43
CA SER A 177 -4.31 -20.85 -16.72
C SER A 177 -4.56 -19.92 -15.53
N MET A 178 -3.51 -19.43 -14.88
CA MET A 178 -3.62 -18.34 -13.89
C MET A 178 -4.16 -17.06 -14.52
N GLY A 179 -3.71 -16.70 -15.71
CA GLY A 179 -4.26 -15.57 -16.47
C GLY A 179 -5.76 -15.74 -16.73
N LEU A 180 -6.17 -16.93 -17.17
CA LEU A 180 -7.56 -17.23 -17.52
C LEU A 180 -8.52 -17.03 -16.35
N ILE A 181 -8.17 -17.54 -15.16
CA ILE A 181 -9.01 -17.36 -13.98
C ILE A 181 -9.04 -15.90 -13.54
N TRP A 182 -7.92 -15.16 -13.66
CA TRP A 182 -7.86 -13.75 -13.31
C TRP A 182 -8.84 -12.93 -14.16
N TRP A 183 -8.77 -13.00 -15.49
CA TRP A 183 -9.67 -12.14 -16.29
C TRP A 183 -11.12 -12.60 -16.28
N GLY A 184 -11.37 -13.91 -16.28
CA GLY A 184 -12.72 -14.46 -16.19
C GLY A 184 -13.42 -14.05 -14.89
N ALA A 185 -12.75 -14.24 -13.74
CA ALA A 185 -13.28 -13.80 -12.45
C ALA A 185 -13.32 -12.27 -12.36
N GLY A 186 -12.30 -11.55 -12.86
CA GLY A 186 -12.28 -10.10 -12.88
C GLY A 186 -13.52 -9.49 -13.56
N MET A 187 -13.94 -10.04 -14.71
CA MET A 187 -15.16 -9.62 -15.39
C MET A 187 -16.42 -9.83 -14.52
N VAL A 188 -16.50 -10.96 -13.81
CA VAL A 188 -17.59 -11.21 -12.84
C VAL A 188 -17.54 -10.18 -11.70
N GLY A 189 -16.37 -9.86 -11.18
CA GLY A 189 -16.19 -8.86 -10.14
C GLY A 189 -16.61 -7.46 -10.58
N ILE A 190 -16.30 -7.05 -11.81
CA ILE A 190 -16.77 -5.80 -12.41
C ILE A 190 -18.30 -5.79 -12.48
N PHE A 191 -18.90 -6.89 -12.96
CA PHE A 191 -20.35 -7.00 -13.10
C PHE A 191 -21.06 -6.94 -11.74
N LEU A 192 -20.59 -7.69 -10.74
CA LEU A 192 -21.16 -7.72 -9.39
C LEU A 192 -20.91 -6.45 -8.59
N SER A 193 -19.89 -5.67 -8.95
CA SER A 193 -19.66 -4.38 -8.33
C SER A 193 -20.78 -3.38 -8.60
N LYS A 194 -21.63 -3.58 -9.61
CA LYS A 194 -22.76 -2.70 -9.90
C LYS A 194 -24.08 -3.31 -9.41
N ASN A 195 -24.87 -2.51 -8.71
CA ASN A 195 -26.18 -2.92 -8.23
C ASN A 195 -27.25 -2.80 -9.33
N TRP A 196 -27.26 -3.75 -10.26
CA TRP A 196 -28.19 -3.76 -11.40
C TRP A 196 -29.66 -3.80 -11.01
N LEU A 197 -30.00 -4.41 -9.87
CA LEU A 197 -31.39 -4.63 -9.43
C LEU A 197 -31.91 -3.58 -8.44
N GLY A 198 -31.13 -2.55 -8.12
CA GLY A 198 -31.54 -1.51 -7.18
C GLY A 198 -31.21 -0.10 -7.67
N ASP A 199 -30.59 0.69 -6.80
CA ASP A 199 -30.22 2.09 -7.04
C ASP A 199 -29.19 2.33 -8.15
N GLY A 200 -28.64 1.27 -8.77
CA GLY A 200 -27.57 1.38 -9.76
C GLY A 200 -26.21 1.77 -9.16
N GLY A 201 -26.09 1.87 -7.84
CA GLY A 201 -24.86 2.20 -7.12
C GLY A 201 -23.83 1.08 -7.16
N TYR A 202 -22.60 1.37 -6.73
CA TYR A 202 -21.56 0.36 -6.66
C TYR A 202 -21.48 -0.29 -5.27
N ARG A 203 -21.30 -1.60 -5.23
CA ARG A 203 -21.26 -2.42 -4.00
C ARG A 203 -19.96 -3.21 -3.90
N ARG A 204 -19.61 -3.57 -2.66
CA ARG A 204 -18.52 -4.49 -2.34
C ARG A 204 -18.87 -5.89 -2.87
N ASN A 205 -17.87 -6.71 -3.20
CA ASN A 205 -18.05 -8.11 -3.56
C ASN A 205 -16.77 -8.92 -3.26
N HIS A 206 -16.86 -10.25 -3.30
CA HIS A 206 -15.78 -11.13 -2.85
C HIS A 206 -14.88 -11.64 -3.97
N ILE A 207 -15.13 -11.25 -5.23
CA ILE A 207 -14.48 -11.87 -6.38
C ILE A 207 -12.96 -11.62 -6.41
N PRO A 208 -12.45 -10.40 -6.18
CA PRO A 208 -11.00 -10.20 -6.04
C PRO A 208 -10.36 -11.08 -4.97
N ALA A 209 -11.05 -11.27 -3.83
CA ALA A 209 -10.55 -12.12 -2.75
C ALA A 209 -10.50 -13.60 -3.13
N LEU A 210 -11.49 -14.10 -3.88
CA LEU A 210 -11.50 -15.46 -4.40
C LEU A 210 -10.37 -15.70 -5.42
N VAL A 211 -10.06 -14.71 -6.26
CA VAL A 211 -8.92 -14.79 -7.19
C VAL A 211 -7.60 -14.96 -6.44
N LEU A 212 -7.40 -14.20 -5.36
CA LEU A 212 -6.21 -14.35 -4.51
C LEU A 212 -6.15 -15.72 -3.82
N ILE A 213 -7.29 -16.26 -3.38
CA ILE A 213 -7.37 -17.62 -2.79
C ILE A 213 -6.99 -18.68 -3.83
N PHE A 214 -7.57 -18.66 -5.02
CA PHE A 214 -7.24 -19.65 -6.05
C PHE A 214 -5.79 -19.54 -6.52
N THR A 215 -5.29 -18.31 -6.66
CA THR A 215 -3.88 -18.05 -6.98
C THR A 215 -2.97 -18.60 -5.90
N GLY A 216 -3.24 -18.27 -4.63
CA GLY A 216 -2.45 -18.74 -3.51
C GLY A 216 -2.51 -20.26 -3.33
N TRP A 217 -3.67 -20.88 -3.54
CA TRP A 217 -3.80 -22.33 -3.52
C TRP A 217 -2.92 -23.00 -4.59
N SER A 218 -3.01 -22.52 -5.84
CA SER A 218 -2.19 -23.04 -6.95
C SER A 218 -0.69 -22.90 -6.64
N MET A 219 -0.26 -21.76 -6.11
CA MET A 219 1.13 -21.50 -5.72
C MET A 219 1.58 -22.34 -4.52
N SER A 220 0.67 -22.65 -3.59
CA SER A 220 0.96 -23.53 -2.46
C SER A 220 1.27 -24.98 -2.88
N GLN A 221 0.77 -25.37 -4.05
CA GLN A 221 0.97 -26.69 -4.66
C GLN A 221 2.03 -26.67 -5.77
N HIS A 222 2.68 -25.52 -6.01
CA HIS A 222 3.63 -25.35 -7.10
C HIS A 222 4.96 -26.01 -6.74
N ALA A 223 5.14 -27.24 -7.22
CA ALA A 223 6.37 -28.00 -7.04
C ALA A 223 7.53 -27.32 -7.79
N GLN A 224 8.66 -27.19 -7.10
CA GLN A 224 9.90 -26.62 -7.62
C GLN A 224 11.00 -27.68 -7.62
N HIS A 225 12.03 -27.49 -8.46
CA HIS A 225 13.15 -28.42 -8.52
C HIS A 225 13.89 -28.55 -7.18
N LEU A 226 14.00 -27.44 -6.43
CA LEU A 226 14.65 -27.41 -5.13
C LEU A 226 13.61 -27.53 -3.99
N PRO A 227 13.80 -28.44 -3.01
CA PRO A 227 12.86 -28.60 -1.89
C PRO A 227 12.64 -27.32 -1.09
N ILE A 228 13.71 -26.54 -0.84
CA ILE A 228 13.59 -25.24 -0.15
C ILE A 228 12.68 -24.28 -0.93
N SER A 229 12.77 -24.28 -2.27
CA SER A 229 11.93 -23.45 -3.14
C SER A 229 10.47 -23.84 -3.08
N THR A 230 10.19 -25.14 -3.09
CA THR A 230 8.81 -25.65 -2.93
C THR A 230 8.23 -25.19 -1.58
N LYS A 231 9.03 -25.16 -0.50
CA LYS A 231 8.56 -24.71 0.82
C LYS A 231 8.33 -23.20 0.88
N VAL A 232 9.21 -22.39 0.30
CA VAL A 232 9.06 -20.92 0.26
C VAL A 232 7.85 -20.52 -0.59
N HIS A 233 7.70 -21.07 -1.79
CA HIS A 233 6.51 -20.87 -2.64
C HIS A 233 5.23 -21.38 -1.95
N GLY A 234 5.34 -22.51 -1.24
CA GLY A 234 4.29 -23.05 -0.39
C GLY A 234 3.75 -22.04 0.61
N PHE A 235 4.65 -21.41 1.37
CA PHE A 235 4.29 -20.40 2.37
C PHE A 235 3.77 -19.11 1.73
N PHE A 236 4.36 -18.66 0.61
CA PHE A 236 3.82 -17.57 -0.21
C PHE A 236 2.36 -17.83 -0.61
N GLY A 237 2.05 -19.03 -1.09
CA GLY A 237 0.69 -19.41 -1.47
C GLY A 237 -0.29 -19.34 -0.30
N ILE A 238 0.12 -19.81 0.87
CA ILE A 238 -0.67 -19.72 2.12
C ILE A 238 -0.89 -18.26 2.53
N ALA A 239 0.14 -17.42 2.49
CA ALA A 239 0.03 -16.00 2.80
C ALA A 239 -0.94 -15.29 1.85
N LEU A 240 -0.88 -15.61 0.55
CA LEU A 240 -1.77 -15.03 -0.46
C LEU A 240 -3.22 -15.50 -0.30
N MET A 241 -3.44 -16.77 0.04
CA MET A 241 -4.76 -17.27 0.42
C MET A 241 -5.29 -16.52 1.65
N ALA A 242 -4.43 -16.30 2.65
CA ALA A 242 -4.80 -15.57 3.86
C ALA A 242 -5.27 -14.15 3.53
N VAL A 243 -4.67 -13.45 2.55
CA VAL A 243 -5.17 -12.15 2.05
C VAL A 243 -6.65 -12.26 1.67
N GLY A 244 -7.01 -13.22 0.82
CA GLY A 244 -8.38 -13.38 0.37
C GLY A 244 -9.34 -13.73 1.51
N VAL A 245 -8.93 -14.61 2.43
CA VAL A 245 -9.74 -14.96 3.61
C VAL A 245 -9.99 -13.74 4.50
N VAL A 246 -8.95 -12.97 4.85
CA VAL A 246 -9.13 -11.78 5.69
C VAL A 246 -9.95 -10.71 4.99
N ARG A 247 -9.89 -10.60 3.65
CA ARG A 247 -10.74 -9.70 2.86
C ARG A 247 -12.20 -10.11 2.88
N ILE A 248 -12.49 -11.41 2.75
CA ILE A 248 -13.87 -11.90 2.88
C ILE A 248 -14.41 -11.58 4.28
N ILE A 249 -13.61 -11.82 5.31
CA ILE A 249 -14.00 -11.52 6.69
C ILE A 249 -14.22 -10.00 6.89
N GLU A 250 -13.33 -9.18 6.34
CA GLU A 250 -13.43 -7.73 6.38
C GLU A 250 -14.72 -7.25 5.71
N ILE A 251 -15.01 -7.71 4.50
CA ILE A 251 -16.19 -7.30 3.73
C ILE A 251 -17.48 -7.75 4.46
N SER A 252 -17.57 -9.02 4.82
CA SER A 252 -18.81 -9.62 5.33
C SER A 252 -19.12 -9.29 6.79
N PHE A 253 -18.13 -9.30 7.68
CA PHE A 253 -18.38 -9.20 9.12
C PHE A 253 -17.94 -7.87 9.71
N ILE A 254 -16.83 -7.32 9.24
CA ILE A 254 -16.30 -6.05 9.75
C ILE A 254 -17.10 -4.90 9.12
N LEU A 255 -17.04 -4.77 7.80
CA LEU A 255 -17.68 -3.67 7.09
C LEU A 255 -19.14 -3.94 6.72
N LYS A 256 -19.59 -5.21 6.72
CA LYS A 256 -20.98 -5.61 6.39
C LYS A 256 -21.43 -5.02 5.05
N ASP A 257 -20.60 -5.21 4.04
CA ASP A 257 -20.74 -4.70 2.67
C ASP A 257 -20.81 -3.17 2.54
N GLN A 258 -20.61 -2.41 3.62
CA GLN A 258 -20.57 -0.96 3.58
C GLN A 258 -19.19 -0.45 3.14
N PRO A 259 -19.12 0.69 2.45
CA PRO A 259 -17.90 1.47 2.37
C PRO A 259 -17.39 1.78 3.78
N HIS A 260 -16.08 1.98 3.92
CA HIS A 260 -15.55 2.54 5.16
C HIS A 260 -16.02 4.00 5.27
N ASP A 261 -17.07 4.26 6.04
CA ASP A 261 -17.47 5.62 6.40
C ASP A 261 -16.82 6.04 7.72
N SER A 262 -16.13 7.18 7.66
CA SER A 262 -15.48 7.82 8.80
C SER A 262 -16.44 8.66 9.65
N GLN A 263 -17.67 8.91 9.18
CA GLN A 263 -18.64 9.79 9.85
C GLN A 263 -19.74 9.05 10.60
N GLU A 264 -20.30 7.96 10.08
CA GLU A 264 -21.46 7.30 10.71
C GLU A 264 -21.12 6.44 11.94
N TYR A 265 -19.86 6.04 12.10
CA TYR A 265 -19.38 5.38 13.31
C TYR A 265 -18.15 6.14 13.83
N GLY A 266 -18.26 6.80 14.98
CA GLY A 266 -17.13 7.39 15.72
C GLY A 266 -16.03 6.40 16.16
N ARG A 267 -15.98 5.21 15.57
CA ARG A 267 -14.92 4.20 15.69
C ARG A 267 -14.05 4.31 14.44
N GLY A 268 -12.84 4.84 14.61
CA GLY A 268 -11.83 4.88 13.54
C GLY A 268 -11.51 3.50 12.94
N ILE A 269 -10.46 3.47 12.12
CA ILE A 269 -10.01 2.26 11.41
C ILE A 269 -9.81 1.10 12.40
N ARG A 270 -10.37 -0.07 12.06
CA ARG A 270 -10.32 -1.25 12.92
C ARG A 270 -9.04 -2.04 12.68
N SER A 271 -8.50 -2.65 13.73
CA SER A 271 -7.24 -3.42 13.66
C SER A 271 -7.23 -4.48 12.56
N TRP A 272 -8.38 -5.11 12.28
CA TRP A 272 -8.52 -6.13 11.23
C TRP A 272 -8.21 -5.61 9.82
N GLN A 273 -8.52 -4.34 9.55
CA GLN A 273 -8.38 -3.74 8.21
C GLN A 273 -6.91 -3.53 7.81
N TYR A 274 -5.98 -3.64 8.77
CA TYR A 274 -4.54 -3.60 8.51
C TYR A 274 -3.98 -4.96 8.05
N LEU A 275 -4.71 -6.07 8.26
CA LEU A 275 -4.23 -7.40 7.88
C LEU A 275 -4.12 -7.61 6.37
N PRO A 276 -5.14 -7.28 5.54
CA PRO A 276 -5.04 -7.48 4.10
C PRO A 276 -3.84 -6.79 3.43
N PRO A 277 -3.58 -5.48 3.65
CA PRO A 277 -2.41 -4.84 3.03
C PRO A 277 -1.09 -5.40 3.55
N PHE A 278 -0.99 -5.78 4.83
CA PHE A 278 0.23 -6.42 5.36
C PHE A 278 0.50 -7.76 4.68
N LEU A 279 -0.51 -8.64 4.59
CA LEU A 279 -0.36 -9.96 3.98
C LEU A 279 0.00 -9.87 2.49
N LEU A 280 -0.41 -8.81 1.78
CA LEU A 280 0.03 -8.54 0.41
C LEU A 280 1.51 -8.16 0.33
N VAL A 281 1.99 -7.32 1.26
CA VAL A 281 3.43 -6.99 1.34
C VAL A 281 4.24 -8.23 1.70
N GLU A 282 3.77 -9.04 2.66
CA GLU A 282 4.35 -10.34 3.02
C GLU A 282 4.45 -11.25 1.80
N SER A 283 3.33 -11.45 1.10
CA SER A 283 3.26 -12.29 -0.11
C SER A 283 4.23 -11.78 -1.18
N GLY A 284 4.30 -10.47 -1.39
CA GLY A 284 5.20 -9.90 -2.39
C GLY A 284 6.68 -10.05 -2.05
N ILE A 285 7.07 -9.88 -0.78
CA ILE A 285 8.47 -10.08 -0.36
C ILE A 285 8.87 -11.56 -0.41
N LEU A 286 7.98 -12.46 0.02
CA LEU A 286 8.19 -13.91 -0.13
C LEU A 286 8.40 -14.29 -1.59
N PHE A 287 7.60 -13.71 -2.50
CA PHE A 287 7.72 -13.98 -3.92
C PHE A 287 9.00 -13.40 -4.53
N ILE A 288 9.42 -12.18 -4.18
CA ILE A 288 10.71 -11.63 -4.63
C ILE A 288 11.88 -12.50 -4.14
N GLY A 289 11.82 -12.97 -2.89
CA GLY A 289 12.86 -13.81 -2.29
C GLY A 289 12.91 -15.26 -2.76
N ALA A 290 12.03 -15.68 -3.69
CA ALA A 290 11.93 -17.06 -4.13
C ALA A 290 12.62 -17.34 -5.48
N THR A 291 13.61 -16.52 -5.87
CA THR A 291 14.37 -16.75 -7.11
C THR A 291 15.24 -18.01 -7.02
N GLU A 292 15.45 -18.66 -8.16
CA GLU A 292 16.19 -19.93 -8.23
C GLU A 292 17.61 -19.80 -7.66
N GLU A 293 18.37 -18.79 -8.11
CA GLU A 293 19.76 -18.57 -7.68
C GLU A 293 19.85 -18.22 -6.19
N GLN A 294 18.91 -17.43 -5.66
CA GLN A 294 18.89 -17.06 -4.24
C GLN A 294 18.62 -18.28 -3.36
N LEU A 295 17.66 -19.12 -3.76
CA LEU A 295 17.31 -20.32 -3.03
C LEU A 295 18.36 -21.42 -3.15
N GLN A 296 19.04 -21.51 -4.30
CA GLN A 296 20.20 -22.38 -4.47
C GLN A 296 21.34 -21.97 -3.53
N LEU A 297 21.68 -20.68 -3.48
CA LEU A 297 22.69 -20.17 -2.55
C LEU A 297 22.36 -20.53 -1.10
N LEU A 298 21.11 -20.32 -0.67
CA LEU A 298 20.65 -20.63 0.69
C LEU A 298 20.75 -22.12 1.01
N ASN A 299 20.40 -22.98 0.04
CA ASN A 299 20.54 -24.42 0.17
C ASN A 299 22.01 -24.84 0.31
N ASP A 300 22.90 -24.25 -0.49
CA ASP A 300 24.33 -24.61 -0.49
C ASP A 300 25.04 -24.21 0.81
N ILE A 301 24.62 -23.11 1.44
CA ILE A 301 25.12 -22.68 2.76
C ILE A 301 24.37 -23.34 3.94
N GLY A 302 23.38 -24.18 3.66
CA GLY A 302 22.65 -24.95 4.68
C GLY A 302 21.66 -24.13 5.51
N ILE A 303 21.15 -23.00 5.01
CA ILE A 303 20.07 -22.24 5.68
C ILE A 303 18.73 -22.93 5.43
N ASP A 304 17.97 -23.16 6.50
CA ASP A 304 16.64 -23.75 6.41
C ASP A 304 15.58 -22.74 5.91
N HIS A 305 14.56 -23.25 5.22
CA HIS A 305 13.45 -22.44 4.72
C HIS A 305 12.71 -21.66 5.80
N GLY A 306 12.59 -22.18 7.03
CA GLY A 306 11.87 -21.54 8.12
C GLY A 306 12.57 -20.26 8.58
N SER A 307 13.88 -20.34 8.87
CA SER A 307 14.71 -19.18 9.21
C SER A 307 14.73 -18.15 8.08
N TYR A 308 14.76 -18.61 6.84
CA TYR A 308 14.71 -17.73 5.68
C TYR A 308 13.36 -17.02 5.53
N ILE A 309 12.24 -17.73 5.66
CA ILE A 309 10.89 -17.16 5.65
C ILE A 309 10.76 -16.09 6.74
N LEU A 310 11.20 -16.35 7.98
CA LEU A 310 11.15 -15.35 9.06
C LEU A 310 11.98 -14.10 8.75
N THR A 311 13.10 -14.26 8.05
CA THR A 311 13.93 -13.14 7.60
C THR A 311 13.20 -12.30 6.55
N LEU A 312 12.56 -12.95 5.57
CA LEU A 312 11.72 -12.28 4.58
C LEU A 312 10.51 -11.59 5.22
N SER A 313 9.83 -12.24 6.16
CA SER A 313 8.70 -11.65 6.89
C SER A 313 9.14 -10.43 7.70
N THR A 314 10.34 -10.45 8.29
CA THR A 314 10.90 -9.28 8.97
C THR A 314 11.06 -8.10 8.00
N ALA A 315 11.57 -8.35 6.79
CA ALA A 315 11.65 -7.31 5.76
C ALA A 315 10.26 -6.79 5.36
N ALA A 316 9.27 -7.67 5.22
CA ALA A 316 7.89 -7.28 4.95
C ALA A 316 7.30 -6.39 6.06
N PHE A 317 7.52 -6.72 7.34
CA PHE A 317 7.10 -5.87 8.47
C PHE A 317 7.75 -4.49 8.43
N LEU A 318 9.05 -4.39 8.08
CA LEU A 318 9.74 -3.12 7.99
C LEU A 318 9.22 -2.25 6.83
N ILE A 319 8.95 -2.85 5.66
CA ILE A 319 8.34 -2.14 4.53
C ILE A 319 6.92 -1.69 4.88
N TYR A 320 6.15 -2.56 5.51
CA TYR A 320 4.78 -2.22 5.93
C TYR A 320 4.77 -1.11 6.99
N LEU A 321 5.72 -1.13 7.93
CA LEU A 321 5.92 -0.06 8.90
C LEU A 321 6.22 1.28 8.20
N ASP A 322 7.09 1.28 7.19
CA ASP A 322 7.40 2.49 6.41
C ASP A 322 6.15 3.03 5.70
N PHE A 323 5.35 2.16 5.06
CA PHE A 323 4.08 2.56 4.45
C PHE A 323 3.12 3.19 5.46
N LEU A 324 2.93 2.55 6.61
CA LEU A 324 2.08 3.08 7.68
C LEU A 324 2.59 4.42 8.19
N PHE A 325 3.90 4.55 8.41
CA PHE A 325 4.53 5.77 8.89
C PHE A 325 4.31 6.93 7.91
N LEU A 326 4.67 6.74 6.63
CA LEU A 326 4.60 7.78 5.61
C LEU A 326 3.16 8.22 5.32
N VAL A 327 2.23 7.28 5.19
CA VAL A 327 0.82 7.60 4.89
C VAL A 327 0.13 8.23 6.09
N THR A 328 0.41 7.76 7.31
CA THR A 328 -0.12 8.39 8.54
C THR A 328 0.43 9.79 8.73
N LEU A 329 1.73 10.00 8.49
CA LEU A 329 2.34 11.32 8.54
C LEU A 329 1.69 12.26 7.52
N HIS A 330 1.48 11.78 6.28
CA HIS A 330 0.79 12.53 5.24
C HIS A 330 -0.62 12.95 5.68
N ARG A 331 -1.42 12.01 6.20
CA ARG A 331 -2.77 12.28 6.70
C ARG A 331 -2.74 13.35 7.81
N ARG A 332 -1.87 13.19 8.81
CA ARG A 332 -1.74 14.17 9.91
C ARG A 332 -1.36 15.56 9.44
N LEU A 333 -0.45 15.68 8.47
CA LEU A 333 -0.03 16.96 7.90
C LEU A 333 -1.16 17.60 7.07
N ARG A 334 -1.90 16.80 6.30
CA ARG A 334 -3.10 17.24 5.55
C ARG A 334 -4.17 17.78 6.50
N ASP A 335 -4.48 17.05 7.57
CA ASP A 335 -5.55 17.42 8.51
C ASP A 335 -5.18 18.70 9.27
N LYS A 336 -3.93 18.82 9.77
CA LYS A 336 -3.44 20.07 10.37
C LYS A 336 -3.55 21.26 9.42
N ARG A 337 -3.17 21.09 8.16
CA ARG A 337 -3.30 22.15 7.14
C ARG A 337 -4.74 22.57 6.94
N ASN A 338 -5.66 21.60 6.83
CA ASN A 338 -7.07 21.87 6.63
C ASN A 338 -7.69 22.58 7.85
N ALA A 339 -7.33 22.18 9.07
CA ALA A 339 -7.79 22.83 10.30
C ALA A 339 -7.36 24.31 10.37
N VAL A 340 -6.10 24.62 9.99
CA VAL A 340 -5.62 26.01 9.92
C VAL A 340 -6.40 26.84 8.89
N LEU A 341 -6.71 26.25 7.73
CA LEU A 341 -7.48 26.94 6.70
C LEU A 341 -8.93 27.21 7.15
N SER A 342 -9.58 26.22 7.77
CA SER A 342 -10.94 26.38 8.31
C SER A 342 -11.00 27.36 9.49
N GLY A 343 -10.00 27.37 10.37
CA GLY A 343 -9.90 28.32 11.48
C GLY A 343 -9.57 29.76 11.05
N SER A 344 -8.82 29.92 9.95
CA SER A 344 -8.56 31.25 9.35
C SER A 344 -9.77 31.86 8.66
N SER A 345 -10.80 31.08 8.34
CA SER A 345 -12.07 31.57 7.78
C SER A 345 -13.08 32.02 8.86
N GLY A 346 -12.76 31.83 10.15
CA GLY A 346 -13.68 32.09 11.28
C GLY A 346 -13.57 33.47 11.95
N THR A 347 -12.72 34.38 11.48
CA THR A 347 -12.56 35.72 12.11
C THR A 347 -13.35 36.85 11.44
N ALA A 348 -14.34 36.53 10.59
CA ALA A 348 -15.21 37.52 9.94
C ALA A 348 -16.71 37.22 10.03
N SER A 349 -17.17 36.52 11.08
CA SER A 349 -18.59 36.51 11.42
C SER A 349 -18.78 36.32 12.94
N GLY A 350 -19.43 37.30 13.57
CA GLY A 350 -20.15 37.10 14.84
C GLY A 350 -19.39 37.38 16.14
N ARG A 351 -19.24 38.68 16.47
CA ARG A 351 -19.52 39.15 17.84
C ARG A 351 -20.97 38.78 18.19
N TYR A 352 -21.27 38.62 19.48
CA TYR A 352 -22.52 38.17 20.12
C TYR A 352 -22.65 36.63 20.16
N ALA A 353 -22.69 35.93 21.30
CA ALA A 353 -23.13 36.31 22.63
C ALA A 353 -22.26 35.66 23.71
N ASN A 354 -21.73 36.50 24.60
CA ASN A 354 -21.47 36.12 25.98
C ASN A 354 -22.76 36.47 26.73
N ARG A 355 -23.36 35.51 27.43
CA ARG A 355 -24.33 35.81 28.47
C ARG A 355 -24.30 34.69 29.50
N ASP A 356 -23.36 34.85 30.43
CA ASP A 356 -23.61 34.46 31.82
C ASP A 356 -24.64 35.43 32.37
N ASP A 357 -25.73 34.93 32.94
CA ASP A 357 -26.49 35.58 33.98
C ASP A 357 -27.05 34.47 34.89
N ASP A 358 -26.81 34.69 36.17
CA ASP A 358 -27.11 33.87 37.33
C ASP A 358 -28.61 33.59 37.57
N VAL A 359 -28.84 32.45 38.22
CA VAL A 359 -29.76 32.19 39.35
C VAL A 359 -31.20 32.73 39.26
N ASP A 360 -32.17 31.80 39.20
CA ASP A 360 -33.28 31.85 40.16
C ASP A 360 -33.64 30.44 40.68
N VAL A 361 -33.87 30.41 41.98
CA VAL A 361 -34.17 29.28 42.84
C VAL A 361 -35.69 29.25 43.04
N THR A 362 -36.34 28.09 42.96
CA THR A 362 -37.25 27.59 44.03
C THR A 362 -37.95 26.26 43.68
N ASN A 363 -37.82 25.32 44.62
CA ASN A 363 -38.74 24.27 45.09
C ASN A 363 -39.37 23.28 44.08
N GLY A 364 -39.35 21.95 44.29
CA GLY A 364 -38.93 21.13 45.43
C GLY A 364 -39.57 19.73 45.36
N SER A 365 -38.75 18.68 45.53
CA SER A 365 -39.02 17.42 46.27
C SER A 365 -37.87 16.43 45.94
N SER A 366 -36.82 16.38 46.76
CA SER A 366 -36.60 15.44 47.89
C SER A 366 -36.66 13.97 47.43
N ARG A 367 -35.54 13.37 46.96
CA ARG A 367 -34.43 12.75 47.72
C ARG A 367 -34.76 11.38 48.33
N SER A 368 -34.16 10.33 47.75
CA SER A 368 -33.45 9.28 48.50
C SER A 368 -32.38 8.62 47.62
N GLN A 369 -31.12 8.92 47.89
CA GLN A 369 -29.94 8.15 47.49
C GLN A 369 -29.64 7.12 48.58
N HIS A 370 -29.32 5.89 48.18
CA HIS A 370 -28.45 4.94 48.88
C HIS A 370 -27.94 3.99 47.78
N GLU A 371 -26.74 4.18 47.22
CA GLU A 371 -25.41 3.86 47.74
C GLU A 371 -25.09 2.35 47.74
N SER A 372 -24.00 2.05 47.01
CA SER A 372 -22.97 1.01 47.23
C SER A 372 -22.78 -0.06 46.14
N ASP A 373 -21.60 0.05 45.53
CA ASP A 373 -20.84 -0.98 44.83
C ASP A 373 -20.39 -2.10 45.79
N ILE A 374 -20.67 -3.37 45.47
CA ILE A 374 -20.11 -4.62 46.05
C ILE A 374 -20.43 -5.73 45.01
N GLU A 375 -19.60 -6.67 44.52
CA GLU A 375 -18.18 -7.01 44.60
C GLU A 375 -17.88 -7.96 43.43
N LEU A 376 -16.63 -7.94 42.99
CA LEU A 376 -15.99 -8.94 42.14
C LEU A 376 -15.35 -10.01 43.05
N THR A 377 -15.92 -11.21 43.18
CA THR A 377 -15.17 -12.46 43.53
C THR A 377 -16.12 -13.67 43.63
N GLY A 378 -15.73 -14.79 43.03
CA GLY A 378 -16.31 -16.11 43.29
C GLY A 378 -16.95 -16.76 42.07
N LEU A 379 -16.15 -17.56 41.34
CA LEU A 379 -16.45 -18.95 40.95
C LEU A 379 -15.40 -19.41 39.90
N LEU A 380 -14.23 -19.79 40.41
CA LEU A 380 -13.45 -20.91 39.90
C LEU A 380 -13.52 -22.01 40.97
N SER A 381 -13.46 -23.27 40.52
CA SER A 381 -13.46 -24.54 41.27
C SER A 381 -14.89 -25.06 41.60
N ASP A 382 -15.30 -26.30 41.34
CA ASP A 382 -14.67 -27.57 40.91
C ASP A 382 -15.75 -28.51 40.29
N ASP A 383 -15.30 -29.62 39.68
CA ASP A 383 -15.99 -30.91 39.48
C ASP A 383 -17.09 -31.08 38.40
N GLU A 384 -16.69 -31.54 37.20
CA GLU A 384 -16.92 -32.91 36.66
C GLU A 384 -16.23 -33.12 35.29
#